data_AF-A0A958KJ40-F1
#
_entry.id   AF-A0A958KJ40-F1
#
_cell.length_a   1.000
_cell.length_b   1.000
_cell.length_c   1.000
_cell.angle_alpha   90.00
_cell.angle_beta   90.00
_cell.angle_gamma   90.00
#
_symmetry.space_group_name_H-M   'P 1'
#
loop_
_entity.id
_entity.type
_entity.pdbx_description
1 polymer ?
#
loop_
_entity_poly.entity_id
_entity_poly.type
_entity_poly.pdbx_seq_one_letter_code
_entity_poly.pdbx_strand_id
1 'polypeptide(L)'
;MSIGCSSKEEPKPHHIVEVASVPELQLLTKAVEAYDRGLYSISGETWRELRDSYPTGYYGTLAELKVADCFFYSKNFSEALVAYEEYSRLHQGSSSLPYVYYQMANSLWMQYKDALHDQGPLLAAVDEFKALIKKFPESEYAERARTRLAEAENEIARHEALVAEFYLKVGEYDSALSRLITIEEKYPLSDSAKETREKFAEFFEGDNDHIPRRVRREYRRLPLTVATTESPIPDAPRVLLANLPEPSARARLKSASELSSAQDTPELAEEQEAPGLIREGACEEIGDSLAFSIAVRGPLSAGKVERTGDTLSAKAISANGAENVRLQKTVSCSVGNVEFSAVEFLNGGQAEIEIRAEGAGTRDASLISLDRPNRLVMLLAR
;
A
#
# COMPACT_ATOMS: atom_id res chain seq x y z
N MET A 1 -51.15 47.88 14.95
CA MET A 1 -49.73 47.94 14.52
C MET A 1 -48.88 47.87 15.77
N SER A 2 -48.27 46.72 16.02
CA SER A 2 -47.30 46.53 17.09
C SER A 2 -46.26 45.54 16.56
N ILE A 3 -45.04 46.05 16.42
CA ILE A 3 -43.87 45.40 15.85
C ILE A 3 -43.32 44.42 16.90
N GLY A 4 -43.06 43.17 16.49
CA GLY A 4 -42.33 42.19 17.30
C GLY A 4 -41.23 41.53 16.46
N CYS A 5 -39.97 41.94 16.69
CA CYS A 5 -38.74 41.27 16.23
C CYS A 5 -38.70 39.83 16.74
N SER A 6 -38.50 38.82 15.88
CA SER A 6 -37.21 38.33 15.36
C SER A 6 -36.27 37.77 16.44
N SER A 7 -36.34 36.45 16.64
CA SER A 7 -35.23 35.63 17.12
C SER A 7 -35.19 34.33 16.30
N LYS A 8 -34.33 34.29 15.29
CA LYS A 8 -33.91 33.05 14.64
C LYS A 8 -32.97 32.33 15.61
N GLU A 9 -33.38 31.18 16.15
CA GLU A 9 -32.43 30.23 16.72
C GLU A 9 -31.73 29.51 15.58
N GLU A 10 -30.42 29.74 15.45
CA GLU A 10 -29.56 28.95 14.57
C GLU A 10 -29.29 27.58 15.22
N PRO A 11 -29.36 26.47 14.47
CA PRO A 11 -28.99 25.16 14.98
C PRO A 11 -27.46 25.11 15.15
N LYS A 12 -27.00 24.90 16.39
CA LYS A 12 -25.59 24.68 16.69
C LYS A 12 -25.10 23.39 16.01
N PRO A 13 -23.98 23.41 15.25
CA PRO A 13 -23.37 22.20 14.75
C PRO A 13 -22.65 21.49 15.92
N HIS A 14 -23.30 20.50 16.52
CA HIS A 14 -22.64 19.56 17.41
C HIS A 14 -22.01 18.43 16.59
N HIS A 15 -20.91 18.72 15.89
CA HIS A 15 -19.97 17.67 15.52
C HIS A 15 -19.05 17.48 16.73
N ILE A 16 -19.46 16.65 17.68
CA ILE A 16 -18.56 16.19 18.74
C ILE A 16 -17.62 15.23 18.03
N VAL A 17 -16.38 15.67 17.74
CA VAL A 17 -15.29 14.73 17.50
C VAL A 17 -15.05 14.08 18.86
N GLU A 18 -15.53 12.85 19.04
CA GLU A 18 -15.29 12.09 20.26
C GLU A 18 -13.79 11.76 20.28
N VAL A 19 -13.03 12.58 21.00
CA VAL A 19 -11.59 12.37 21.19
C VAL A 19 -11.43 11.04 21.93
N ALA A 20 -10.70 10.11 21.31
CA ALA A 20 -10.45 8.79 21.87
C ALA A 20 -10.00 8.91 23.34
N SER A 21 -10.56 8.06 24.20
CA SER A 21 -10.25 8.13 25.62
C SER A 21 -8.78 7.75 25.85
N VAL A 22 -8.14 8.31 26.90
CA VAL A 22 -6.73 7.99 27.22
C VAL A 22 -6.47 6.47 27.31
N PRO A 23 -7.38 5.64 27.87
CA PRO A 23 -7.19 4.18 27.86
C PRO A 23 -7.37 3.53 26.48
N GLU A 24 -8.24 4.07 25.62
CA GLU A 24 -8.41 3.60 24.22
C GLU A 24 -7.14 3.83 23.41
N LEU A 25 -6.52 5.01 23.54
CA LEU A 25 -5.25 5.33 22.87
C LEU A 25 -4.11 4.42 23.35
N GLN A 26 -4.05 4.08 24.65
CA GLN A 26 -3.04 3.15 25.17
C GLN A 26 -3.17 1.74 24.58
N LEU A 27 -4.39 1.22 24.45
CA LEU A 27 -4.64 -0.06 23.81
C LEU A 27 -4.27 -0.02 22.31
N LEU A 28 -4.60 1.08 21.62
CA LEU A 28 -4.21 1.30 20.23
C LEU A 28 -2.68 1.25 20.08
N THR A 29 -1.93 2.04 20.87
CA THR A 29 -0.47 2.07 20.80
C THR A 29 0.14 0.68 21.06
N LYS A 30 -0.37 -0.03 22.07
CA LYS A 30 0.07 -1.41 22.39
C LYS A 30 -0.20 -2.37 21.22
N ALA A 31 -1.36 -2.29 20.60
CA ALA A 31 -1.75 -3.17 19.49
C ALA A 31 -0.88 -2.91 18.26
N VAL A 32 -0.62 -1.64 17.94
CA VAL A 32 0.26 -1.20 16.85
C VAL A 32 1.70 -1.64 17.10
N GLU A 33 2.26 -1.39 18.28
CA GLU A 33 3.62 -1.84 18.61
C GLU A 33 3.80 -3.36 18.49
N ALA A 34 2.81 -4.13 18.96
CA ALA A 34 2.82 -5.58 18.83
C ALA A 34 2.75 -6.01 17.35
N TYR A 35 1.93 -5.33 16.55
CA TYR A 35 1.81 -5.55 15.11
C TYR A 35 3.13 -5.31 14.40
N ASP A 36 3.76 -4.15 14.66
CA ASP A 36 5.01 -3.73 14.05
C ASP A 36 6.20 -4.61 14.44
N ARG A 37 6.14 -5.26 15.61
CA ARG A 37 7.11 -6.27 16.06
C ARG A 37 6.87 -7.66 15.47
N GLY A 38 5.81 -7.84 14.68
CA GLY A 38 5.39 -9.12 14.11
C GLY A 38 4.76 -10.08 15.14
N LEU A 39 4.34 -9.56 16.30
CA LEU A 39 3.69 -10.33 17.36
C LEU A 39 2.18 -10.39 17.12
N TYR A 40 1.78 -10.95 15.98
CA TYR A 40 0.39 -10.90 15.50
C TYR A 40 -0.62 -11.57 16.42
N SER A 41 -0.23 -12.61 17.18
CA SER A 41 -1.12 -13.22 18.19
C SER A 41 -1.50 -12.20 19.28
N ILE A 42 -0.49 -11.52 19.85
CA ILE A 42 -0.68 -10.52 20.92
C ILE A 42 -1.37 -9.28 20.36
N SER A 43 -0.96 -8.85 19.16
CA SER A 43 -1.58 -7.72 18.47
C SER A 43 -3.05 -7.99 18.19
N GLY A 44 -3.40 -9.14 17.62
CA GLY A 44 -4.79 -9.50 17.32
C GLY A 44 -5.67 -9.68 18.55
N GLU A 45 -5.11 -10.09 19.69
CA GLU A 45 -5.81 -10.06 20.98
C GLU A 45 -6.04 -8.62 21.46
N THR A 46 -5.03 -7.77 21.38
CA THR A 46 -5.13 -6.36 21.81
C THR A 46 -6.09 -5.56 20.92
N TRP A 47 -6.11 -5.83 19.61
CA TRP A 47 -7.09 -5.25 18.68
C TRP A 47 -8.52 -5.71 18.97
N ARG A 48 -8.71 -7.00 19.31
CA ARG A 48 -10.02 -7.50 19.77
C ARG A 48 -10.44 -6.84 21.07
N GLU A 49 -9.54 -6.72 22.04
CA GLU A 49 -9.81 -6.04 23.31
C GLU A 49 -10.20 -4.57 23.08
N LEU A 50 -9.50 -3.86 22.18
CA LEU A 50 -9.83 -2.48 21.80
C LEU A 50 -11.25 -2.40 21.21
N ARG A 51 -11.58 -3.26 20.25
CA ARG A 51 -12.91 -3.32 19.62
C ARG A 51 -14.00 -3.63 20.64
N ASP A 52 -13.78 -4.63 21.50
CA ASP A 52 -14.79 -5.12 22.43
C ASP A 52 -15.01 -4.13 23.59
N SER A 53 -13.95 -3.43 24.02
CA SER A 53 -14.01 -2.40 25.06
C SER A 53 -14.59 -1.08 24.56
N TYR A 54 -14.37 -0.75 23.27
CA TYR A 54 -14.81 0.49 22.64
C TYR A 54 -15.56 0.25 21.31
N PRO A 55 -16.77 -0.36 21.33
CA PRO A 55 -17.48 -0.71 20.09
C PRO A 55 -17.90 0.49 19.24
N THR A 56 -18.19 1.63 19.88
CA THR A 56 -18.50 2.90 19.21
C THR A 56 -17.29 3.82 19.10
N GLY A 57 -16.11 3.36 19.52
CA GLY A 57 -14.87 4.12 19.49
C GLY A 57 -14.43 4.43 18.07
N TYR A 58 -13.67 5.51 17.91
CA TYR A 58 -13.19 5.97 16.61
C TYR A 58 -12.36 4.91 15.88
N TYR A 59 -11.60 4.11 16.63
CA TYR A 59 -10.73 3.06 16.09
C TYR A 59 -11.40 1.69 15.95
N GLY A 60 -12.70 1.55 16.24
CA GLY A 60 -13.38 0.25 16.20
C GLY A 60 -13.30 -0.44 14.83
N THR A 61 -13.60 0.31 13.76
CA THR A 61 -13.50 -0.19 12.38
C THR A 61 -12.06 -0.54 11.99
N LEU A 62 -11.08 0.27 12.41
CA LEU A 62 -9.66 -0.04 12.18
C LEU A 62 -9.25 -1.32 12.92
N ALA A 63 -9.70 -1.48 14.16
CA ALA A 63 -9.40 -2.64 14.99
C ALA A 63 -9.92 -3.92 14.34
N GLU A 64 -11.16 -3.93 13.84
CA GLU A 64 -11.71 -5.08 13.11
C GLU A 64 -10.89 -5.48 11.90
N LEU A 65 -10.50 -4.50 11.07
CA LEU A 65 -9.63 -4.75 9.93
C LEU A 65 -8.26 -5.32 10.37
N LYS A 66 -7.69 -4.77 11.45
CA LYS A 66 -6.39 -5.20 11.97
C LYS A 66 -6.43 -6.58 12.61
N VAL A 67 -7.56 -7.01 13.16
CA VAL A 67 -7.75 -8.41 13.59
C VAL A 67 -7.64 -9.35 12.39
N ALA A 68 -8.27 -9.02 11.26
CA ALA A 68 -8.14 -9.80 10.03
C ALA A 68 -6.70 -9.82 9.49
N ASP A 69 -6.01 -8.67 9.48
CA ASP A 69 -4.59 -8.58 9.12
C ASP A 69 -3.72 -9.47 10.02
N CYS A 70 -3.97 -9.47 11.34
CA CYS A 70 -3.23 -10.31 12.28
C CYS A 70 -3.39 -11.80 11.95
N PHE A 71 -4.58 -12.26 11.59
CA PHE A 71 -4.77 -13.65 11.13
C PHE A 71 -3.97 -13.93 9.85
N PHE A 72 -4.07 -13.04 8.86
CA PHE A 72 -3.38 -13.19 7.58
C PHE A 72 -1.87 -13.31 7.75
N TYR A 73 -1.28 -12.39 8.51
CA TYR A 73 0.17 -12.35 8.71
C TYR A 73 0.67 -13.39 9.71
N SER A 74 -0.22 -13.95 10.54
CA SER A 74 0.05 -15.19 11.30
C SER A 74 0.01 -16.45 10.43
N LYS A 75 -0.32 -16.34 9.14
CA LYS A 75 -0.56 -17.44 8.19
C LYS A 75 -1.81 -18.28 8.50
N ASN A 76 -2.72 -17.74 9.29
CA ASN A 76 -4.04 -18.33 9.56
C ASN A 76 -5.00 -17.83 8.48
N PHE A 77 -4.78 -18.28 7.24
CA PHE A 77 -5.45 -17.71 6.07
C PHE A 77 -6.95 -18.01 6.02
N SER A 78 -7.39 -19.15 6.56
CA SER A 78 -8.81 -19.49 6.61
C SER A 78 -9.57 -18.56 7.57
N GLU A 79 -9.00 -18.29 8.75
CA GLU A 79 -9.54 -17.34 9.72
C GLU A 79 -9.47 -15.90 9.20
N ALA A 80 -8.40 -15.54 8.50
CA ALA A 80 -8.25 -14.23 7.87
C ALA A 80 -9.35 -13.98 6.83
N LEU A 81 -9.61 -14.96 5.96
CA LEU A 81 -10.67 -14.87 4.95
C LEU A 81 -12.03 -14.59 5.60
N VAL A 82 -12.40 -15.35 6.63
CA VAL A 82 -13.66 -15.16 7.36
C VAL A 82 -13.74 -13.77 7.99
N ALA A 83 -12.66 -13.30 8.60
CA ALA A 83 -12.61 -11.97 9.22
C ALA A 83 -12.73 -10.83 8.19
N TYR A 84 -12.09 -10.96 7.02
CA TYR A 84 -12.21 -10.00 5.94
C TYR A 84 -13.60 -10.02 5.29
N GLU A 85 -14.21 -11.20 5.10
CA GLU A 85 -15.59 -11.33 4.63
C GLU A 85 -16.57 -10.63 5.58
N GLU A 86 -16.41 -10.85 6.89
CA GLU A 86 -17.20 -10.18 7.91
C GLU A 86 -17.04 -8.66 7.86
N TYR A 87 -15.79 -8.17 7.78
CA TYR A 87 -15.51 -6.74 7.63
C TYR A 87 -16.19 -6.16 6.39
N SER A 88 -16.09 -6.84 5.24
CA SER A 88 -16.69 -6.38 3.98
C SER A 88 -18.21 -6.28 4.05
N ARG A 89 -18.85 -7.19 4.81
CA ARG A 89 -20.30 -7.25 5.02
C ARG A 89 -20.78 -6.15 5.95
N LEU A 90 -20.04 -5.88 7.02
CA LEU A 90 -20.38 -4.89 8.05
C LEU A 90 -20.07 -3.45 7.58
N HIS A 91 -18.99 -3.24 6.81
CA HIS A 91 -18.47 -1.92 6.46
C HIS A 91 -18.53 -1.61 4.96
N GLN A 92 -19.70 -1.76 4.35
CA GLN A 92 -19.90 -1.61 2.89
C GLN A 92 -19.57 -0.22 2.30
N GLY A 93 -19.44 0.81 3.13
CA GLY A 93 -19.04 2.17 2.71
C GLY A 93 -17.58 2.51 2.99
N SER A 94 -16.78 1.57 3.51
CA SER A 94 -15.40 1.83 3.90
C SER A 94 -14.49 2.03 2.68
N SER A 95 -13.61 3.03 2.74
CA SER A 95 -12.58 3.28 1.73
C SER A 95 -11.55 2.15 1.64
N SER A 96 -11.46 1.30 2.68
CA SER A 96 -10.54 0.16 2.72
C SER A 96 -11.07 -1.10 2.02
N LEU A 97 -12.30 -1.09 1.48
CA LEU A 97 -12.85 -2.28 0.81
C LEU A 97 -11.98 -2.83 -0.32
N PRO A 98 -11.38 -2.03 -1.22
CA PRO A 98 -10.50 -2.58 -2.25
C PRO A 98 -9.32 -3.38 -1.66
N TYR A 99 -8.77 -2.94 -0.52
CA TYR A 99 -7.75 -3.67 0.22
C TYR A 99 -8.29 -4.98 0.78
N VAL A 100 -9.47 -4.95 1.40
CA VAL A 100 -10.10 -6.13 2.02
C VAL A 100 -10.37 -7.21 0.97
N TYR A 101 -10.97 -6.86 -0.17
CA TYR A 101 -11.20 -7.80 -1.27
C TYR A 101 -9.89 -8.38 -1.82
N TYR A 102 -8.85 -7.56 -1.90
CA TYR A 102 -7.52 -8.03 -2.32
C TYR A 102 -6.95 -9.04 -1.33
N GLN A 103 -7.12 -8.80 -0.02
CA GLN A 103 -6.66 -9.71 1.02
C GLN A 103 -7.50 -10.98 1.14
N MET A 104 -8.79 -10.94 0.84
CA MET A 104 -9.63 -12.14 0.69
C MET A 104 -9.07 -13.05 -0.41
N ALA A 105 -8.83 -12.49 -1.60
CA ALA A 105 -8.25 -13.21 -2.72
C ALA A 105 -6.84 -13.75 -2.40
N ASN A 106 -5.99 -12.94 -1.74
CA ASN A 106 -4.67 -13.42 -1.29
C ASN A 106 -4.76 -14.52 -0.24
N SER A 107 -5.75 -14.49 0.66
CA SER A 107 -5.93 -15.54 1.68
C SER A 107 -6.25 -16.88 1.03
N LEU A 108 -7.04 -16.87 -0.05
CA LEU A 108 -7.31 -18.07 -0.86
C LEU A 108 -6.07 -18.52 -1.64
N TRP A 109 -5.36 -17.57 -2.25
CA TRP A 109 -4.10 -17.85 -2.93
C TRP A 109 -3.08 -18.51 -2.01
N MET A 110 -2.91 -18.00 -0.79
CA MET A 110 -1.89 -18.51 0.14
C MET A 110 -2.21 -19.90 0.70
N GLN A 111 -3.45 -20.39 0.52
CA GLN A 111 -3.84 -21.77 0.82
C GLN A 111 -3.47 -22.74 -0.31
N TYR A 112 -3.21 -22.25 -1.52
CA TYR A 112 -2.70 -23.06 -2.62
C TYR A 112 -1.27 -23.54 -2.35
N LYS A 113 -1.00 -24.82 -2.66
CA LYS A 113 0.31 -25.45 -2.44
C LYS A 113 1.16 -25.41 -3.71
N ASP A 114 0.74 -26.16 -4.73
CA ASP A 114 1.40 -26.24 -6.03
C ASP A 114 0.47 -26.91 -7.06
N ALA A 115 0.93 -26.95 -8.32
CA ALA A 115 0.14 -27.42 -9.45
C ALA A 115 -0.03 -28.95 -9.48
N LEU A 116 0.53 -29.71 -8.54
CA LEU A 116 0.27 -31.14 -8.40
C LEU A 116 -0.85 -31.44 -7.41
N HIS A 117 -1.26 -30.44 -6.62
CA HIS A 117 -2.29 -30.57 -5.59
C HIS A 117 -3.66 -30.05 -6.07
N ASP A 118 -4.63 -29.99 -5.16
CA ASP A 118 -5.95 -29.43 -5.42
C ASP A 118 -5.87 -27.94 -5.80
N GLN A 119 -6.56 -27.59 -6.88
CA GLN A 119 -6.61 -26.23 -7.42
C GLN A 119 -7.80 -25.42 -6.87
N GLY A 120 -8.66 -26.03 -6.04
CA GLY A 120 -9.82 -25.39 -5.43
C GLY A 120 -9.54 -24.01 -4.81
N PRO A 121 -8.52 -23.85 -3.94
CA PRO A 121 -8.18 -22.54 -3.37
C PRO A 121 -7.78 -21.50 -4.43
N LEU A 122 -7.07 -21.93 -5.47
CA LEU A 122 -6.60 -21.05 -6.54
C LEU A 122 -7.75 -20.59 -7.45
N LEU A 123 -8.69 -21.48 -7.76
CA LEU A 123 -9.92 -21.14 -8.49
C LEU A 123 -10.77 -20.12 -7.71
N ALA A 124 -10.93 -20.32 -6.41
CA ALA A 124 -11.64 -19.35 -5.56
C ALA A 124 -10.90 -18.00 -5.51
N ALA A 125 -9.56 -18.00 -5.46
CA ALA A 125 -8.78 -16.77 -5.51
C ALA A 125 -8.98 -16.01 -6.84
N VAL A 126 -9.03 -16.72 -7.98
CA VAL A 126 -9.32 -16.14 -9.30
C VAL A 126 -10.67 -15.42 -9.30
N ASP A 127 -11.70 -16.04 -8.75
CA ASP A 127 -13.04 -15.45 -8.69
C ASP A 127 -13.06 -14.18 -7.83
N GLU A 128 -12.37 -14.18 -6.68
CA GLU A 128 -12.26 -13.00 -5.81
C GLU A 128 -11.42 -11.87 -6.45
N PHE A 129 -10.31 -12.18 -7.13
CA PHE A 129 -9.56 -11.16 -7.88
C PHE A 129 -10.40 -10.53 -8.99
N LYS A 130 -11.18 -11.34 -9.73
CA LYS A 130 -12.12 -10.84 -10.74
C LYS A 130 -13.22 -9.98 -10.13
N ALA A 131 -13.75 -10.37 -8.97
CA ALA A 131 -14.75 -9.59 -8.25
C ALA A 131 -14.20 -8.22 -7.82
N LEU A 132 -12.98 -8.16 -7.28
CA LEU A 132 -12.27 -6.92 -6.94
C LEU A 132 -12.10 -6.02 -8.15
N ILE A 133 -11.53 -6.52 -9.25
CA ILE A 133 -11.28 -5.75 -10.47
C ILE A 133 -12.59 -5.17 -11.02
N LYS A 134 -13.66 -5.97 -11.00
CA LYS A 134 -14.99 -5.54 -11.46
C LYS A 134 -15.60 -4.46 -10.57
N LYS A 135 -15.44 -4.58 -9.24
CA LYS A 135 -16.08 -3.69 -8.26
C LYS A 135 -15.30 -2.39 -8.05
N PHE A 136 -13.97 -2.43 -8.11
CA PHE A 136 -13.09 -1.29 -7.83
C PHE A 136 -11.99 -1.11 -8.92
N PRO A 137 -12.37 -0.91 -10.20
CA PRO A 137 -11.45 -1.01 -11.33
C PRO A 137 -10.30 0.01 -11.33
N GLU A 138 -10.49 1.17 -10.70
CA GLU A 138 -9.53 2.29 -10.62
C GLU A 138 -8.66 2.25 -9.35
N SER A 139 -8.89 1.29 -8.46
CA SER A 139 -8.10 1.18 -7.23
C SER A 139 -6.70 0.63 -7.53
N GLU A 140 -5.70 1.05 -6.75
CA GLU A 140 -4.35 0.47 -6.81
C GLU A 140 -4.38 -1.06 -6.61
N TYR A 141 -5.29 -1.53 -5.75
CA TYR A 141 -5.49 -2.95 -5.50
C TYR A 141 -6.04 -3.71 -6.72
N ALA A 142 -6.79 -3.06 -7.61
CA ALA A 142 -7.22 -3.69 -8.86
C ALA A 142 -6.04 -3.91 -9.82
N GLU A 143 -5.08 -2.99 -9.92
CA GLU A 143 -3.86 -3.22 -10.71
C GLU A 143 -3.04 -4.40 -10.16
N ARG A 144 -2.89 -4.46 -8.83
CA ARG A 144 -2.24 -5.60 -8.17
C ARG A 144 -3.00 -6.90 -8.39
N ALA A 145 -4.32 -6.86 -8.31
CA ALA A 145 -5.18 -8.00 -8.56
C ALA A 145 -5.08 -8.52 -9.99
N ARG A 146 -4.95 -7.64 -11.00
CA ARG A 146 -4.74 -8.06 -12.40
C ARG A 146 -3.44 -8.86 -12.54
N THR A 147 -2.37 -8.40 -11.91
CA THR A 147 -1.08 -9.12 -11.90
C THR A 147 -1.23 -10.48 -11.22
N ARG A 148 -1.81 -10.53 -10.02
CA ARG A 148 -2.04 -11.79 -9.28
C ARG A 148 -2.99 -12.75 -9.99
N LEU A 149 -4.00 -12.22 -10.67
CA LEU A 149 -4.94 -13.00 -11.47
C LEU A 149 -4.20 -13.72 -12.61
N ALA A 150 -3.33 -13.01 -13.33
CA ALA A 150 -2.54 -13.61 -14.40
C ALA A 150 -1.60 -14.71 -13.87
N GLU A 151 -0.97 -14.49 -12.71
CA GLU A 151 -0.18 -15.51 -12.02
C GLU A 151 -1.03 -16.75 -11.65
N ALA A 152 -2.28 -16.55 -11.21
CA ALA A 152 -3.19 -17.63 -10.82
C ALA A 152 -3.61 -18.47 -12.00
N GLU A 153 -4.02 -17.79 -13.07
CA GLU A 153 -4.43 -18.41 -14.32
C GLU A 153 -3.25 -19.19 -14.93
N ASN A 154 -2.02 -18.69 -14.82
CA ASN A 154 -0.83 -19.44 -15.22
C ASN A 154 -0.60 -20.69 -14.37
N GLU A 155 -0.76 -20.63 -13.05
CA GLU A 155 -0.61 -21.82 -12.19
C GLU A 155 -1.69 -22.88 -12.45
N ILE A 156 -2.93 -22.47 -12.75
CA ILE A 156 -3.99 -23.39 -13.17
C ILE A 156 -3.64 -24.01 -14.52
N ALA A 157 -3.18 -23.21 -15.49
CA ALA A 157 -2.72 -23.71 -16.77
C ALA A 157 -1.54 -24.69 -16.61
N ARG A 158 -0.64 -24.44 -15.65
CA ARG A 158 0.47 -25.33 -15.30
C ARG A 158 -0.03 -26.68 -14.77
N HIS A 159 -1.07 -26.69 -13.94
CA HIS A 159 -1.70 -27.93 -13.48
C HIS A 159 -2.22 -28.76 -14.65
N GLU A 160 -3.01 -28.13 -15.52
CA GLU A 160 -3.55 -28.79 -16.71
C GLU A 160 -2.44 -29.30 -17.64
N ALA A 161 -1.35 -28.54 -17.79
CA ALA A 161 -0.19 -28.92 -18.59
C ALA A 161 0.51 -30.17 -18.04
N LEU A 162 0.70 -30.26 -16.72
CA LEU A 162 1.30 -31.42 -16.07
C LEU A 162 0.44 -32.68 -16.25
N VAL A 163 -0.89 -32.53 -16.17
CA VAL A 163 -1.83 -33.63 -16.43
C VAL A 163 -1.79 -34.03 -17.90
N ALA A 164 -1.72 -33.06 -18.82
CA ALA A 164 -1.59 -33.32 -20.26
C ALA A 164 -0.30 -34.09 -20.58
N GLU A 165 0.83 -33.67 -20.01
CA GLU A 165 2.13 -34.32 -20.17
C GLU A 165 2.12 -35.76 -19.62
N PHE A 166 1.46 -35.98 -18.48
CA PHE A 166 1.25 -37.32 -17.95
C PHE A 166 0.48 -38.21 -18.94
N TYR A 167 -0.61 -37.72 -19.52
CA TYR A 167 -1.38 -38.49 -20.50
C TYR A 167 -0.62 -38.79 -21.79
N LEU A 168 0.24 -37.87 -22.26
CA LEU A 168 1.15 -38.16 -23.38
C LEU A 168 2.09 -39.32 -23.06
N LYS A 169 2.65 -39.36 -21.84
CA LYS A 169 3.59 -40.41 -21.41
C LYS A 169 2.95 -41.79 -21.34
N VAL A 170 1.68 -41.88 -20.93
CA VAL A 170 0.96 -43.16 -20.84
C VAL A 170 0.25 -43.57 -22.13
N GLY A 171 0.31 -42.74 -23.18
CA GLY A 171 -0.27 -43.02 -24.49
C GLY A 171 -1.75 -42.67 -24.64
N GLU A 172 -2.33 -41.94 -23.69
CA GLU A 172 -3.74 -41.52 -23.68
C GLU A 172 -3.91 -40.18 -24.41
N TYR A 173 -3.69 -40.17 -25.73
CA TYR A 173 -3.58 -38.93 -26.51
C TYR A 173 -4.87 -38.11 -26.58
N ASP A 174 -6.04 -38.74 -26.60
CA ASP A 174 -7.32 -38.03 -26.61
C ASP A 174 -7.50 -37.21 -25.31
N SER A 175 -7.10 -37.79 -24.18
CA SER A 175 -7.13 -37.13 -22.87
C SER A 175 -6.11 -36.00 -22.81
N ALA A 176 -4.89 -36.22 -23.30
CA ALA A 176 -3.87 -35.18 -23.40
C ALA A 176 -4.34 -34.00 -24.26
N LEU A 177 -4.97 -34.28 -25.41
CA LEU A 177 -5.50 -33.25 -26.29
C LEU A 177 -6.64 -32.46 -25.65
N SER A 178 -7.53 -33.13 -24.92
CA SER A 178 -8.61 -32.49 -24.16
C SER A 178 -8.09 -31.51 -23.11
N ARG A 179 -6.96 -31.83 -22.47
CA ARG A 179 -6.28 -30.94 -21.52
C ARG A 179 -5.69 -29.72 -22.23
N LEU A 180 -5.01 -29.93 -23.36
CA LEU A 180 -4.50 -28.81 -24.17
C LEU A 180 -5.63 -27.88 -24.64
N ILE A 181 -6.77 -28.43 -25.08
CA ILE A 181 -7.95 -27.62 -25.46
C ILE A 181 -8.40 -26.74 -24.29
N THR A 182 -8.48 -27.31 -23.08
CA THR A 182 -8.86 -26.54 -21.88
C THR A 182 -7.91 -25.38 -21.61
N ILE A 183 -6.60 -25.61 -21.77
CA ILE A 183 -5.57 -24.58 -21.60
C ILE A 183 -5.73 -23.47 -22.65
N GLU A 184 -5.91 -23.81 -23.92
CA GLU A 184 -6.06 -22.83 -25.00
C GLU A 184 -7.40 -22.06 -24.93
N GLU A 185 -8.48 -22.69 -24.48
CA GLU A 185 -9.77 -22.02 -24.36
C GLU A 185 -9.82 -21.05 -23.17
N LYS A 186 -9.21 -21.42 -22.04
CA LYS A 186 -9.33 -20.66 -20.79
C LYS A 186 -8.13 -19.77 -20.49
N TYR A 187 -6.92 -20.21 -20.84
CA TYR A 187 -5.66 -19.58 -20.45
C TYR A 187 -4.67 -19.41 -21.62
N PRO A 188 -5.10 -18.98 -22.82
CA PRO A 188 -4.28 -18.99 -24.04
C PRO A 188 -3.00 -18.15 -23.97
N LEU A 189 -3.03 -17.10 -23.13
CA LEU A 189 -1.94 -16.12 -22.98
C LEU A 189 -0.98 -16.45 -21.82
N SER A 190 -1.22 -17.53 -21.07
CA SER A 190 -0.32 -17.93 -19.98
C SER A 190 1.00 -18.48 -20.52
N ASP A 191 2.08 -18.28 -19.75
CA ASP A 191 3.40 -18.86 -20.08
C ASP A 191 3.31 -20.40 -20.18
N SER A 192 2.53 -21.02 -19.29
CA SER A 192 2.29 -22.46 -19.29
C SER A 192 1.56 -22.92 -20.55
N ALA A 193 0.62 -22.15 -21.10
CA ALA A 193 -0.02 -22.47 -22.37
C ALA A 193 0.97 -22.45 -23.53
N LYS A 194 1.84 -21.44 -23.56
CA LYS A 194 2.90 -21.34 -24.57
C LYS A 194 3.85 -22.54 -24.50
N GLU A 195 4.38 -22.87 -23.33
CA GLU A 195 5.28 -24.02 -23.14
C GLU A 195 4.59 -25.33 -23.52
N THR A 196 3.32 -25.50 -23.13
CA THR A 196 2.55 -26.71 -23.45
C THR A 196 2.35 -26.85 -24.95
N ARG A 197 2.05 -25.76 -25.67
CA ARG A 197 1.95 -25.76 -27.13
C ARG A 197 3.26 -26.17 -27.80
N GLU A 198 4.39 -25.65 -27.34
CA GLU A 198 5.70 -25.99 -27.89
C GLU A 198 6.00 -27.49 -27.70
N LYS A 199 5.76 -28.03 -26.51
CA LYS A 199 5.89 -29.47 -26.21
C LYS A 199 4.96 -30.34 -27.05
N PHE A 200 3.70 -29.94 -27.21
CA PHE A 200 2.74 -30.67 -28.03
C PHE A 200 3.11 -30.60 -29.52
N ALA A 201 3.60 -29.47 -30.02
CA ALA A 201 4.08 -29.35 -31.38
C ALA A 201 5.24 -30.31 -31.63
N GLU A 202 6.26 -30.32 -30.77
CA GLU A 202 7.37 -31.27 -30.86
C GLU A 202 6.88 -32.73 -30.86
N PHE A 203 5.98 -33.08 -29.94
CA PHE A 203 5.47 -34.44 -29.79
C PHE A 203 4.62 -34.89 -31.00
N PHE A 204 3.71 -34.05 -31.49
CA PHE A 204 2.79 -34.40 -32.57
C PHE A 204 3.36 -34.17 -33.98
N GLU A 205 4.41 -33.38 -34.14
CA GLU A 205 5.10 -33.15 -35.43
C GLU A 205 6.33 -34.05 -35.62
N GLY A 206 6.90 -34.57 -34.53
CA GLY A 206 7.98 -35.56 -34.59
C GLY A 206 7.57 -36.94 -35.14
N ASP A 207 8.59 -37.79 -35.31
CA ASP A 207 8.51 -39.18 -35.81
C ASP A 207 7.93 -40.16 -34.78
N ASN A 208 6.75 -39.82 -34.25
CA ASN A 208 5.98 -40.64 -33.30
C ASN A 208 4.88 -41.44 -34.02
N ASP A 209 5.25 -42.48 -34.76
CA ASP A 209 4.33 -43.28 -35.60
C ASP A 209 3.22 -44.00 -34.81
N HIS A 210 3.42 -44.18 -33.51
CA HIS A 210 2.48 -44.80 -32.60
C HIS A 210 1.24 -43.92 -32.29
N ILE A 211 1.28 -42.61 -32.60
CA ILE A 211 0.14 -41.71 -32.42
C ILE A 211 -0.93 -41.98 -33.51
N PRO A 212 -2.19 -42.28 -33.14
CA PRO A 212 -3.24 -42.53 -34.13
C PRO A 212 -3.47 -41.35 -35.09
N ARG A 213 -3.61 -41.64 -36.40
CA ARG A 213 -3.85 -40.63 -37.45
C ARG A 213 -5.05 -39.72 -37.15
N ARG A 214 -6.09 -40.26 -36.49
CA ARG A 214 -7.26 -39.49 -36.05
C ARG A 214 -6.85 -38.34 -35.13
N VAL A 215 -6.07 -38.64 -34.10
CA VAL A 215 -5.63 -37.65 -33.09
C VAL A 215 -4.70 -36.62 -33.71
N ARG A 216 -3.75 -37.02 -34.57
CA ARG A 216 -2.91 -36.07 -35.33
C ARG A 216 -3.72 -35.10 -36.19
N ARG A 217 -4.85 -35.55 -36.76
CA ARG A 217 -5.75 -34.70 -37.54
C ARG A 217 -6.52 -33.74 -36.64
N GLU A 218 -6.89 -34.18 -35.45
CA GLU A 218 -7.61 -33.39 -34.45
C GLU A 218 -6.72 -32.28 -33.89
N TYR A 219 -5.50 -32.62 -33.46
CA TYR A 219 -4.49 -31.65 -33.04
C TYR A 219 -4.25 -30.56 -34.09
N ARG A 220 -4.05 -30.95 -35.36
CA ARG A 220 -3.85 -29.99 -36.47
C ARG A 220 -5.02 -29.04 -36.74
N ARG A 221 -6.21 -29.34 -36.22
CA ARG A 221 -7.40 -28.49 -36.37
C ARG A 221 -7.61 -27.58 -35.18
N LEU A 222 -6.84 -27.73 -34.11
CA LEU A 222 -6.98 -26.88 -32.93
C LEU A 222 -6.64 -25.43 -33.31
N PRO A 223 -7.49 -24.47 -32.92
CA PRO A 223 -7.17 -23.06 -33.05
C PRO A 223 -6.15 -22.70 -31.96
N LEU A 224 -4.89 -23.08 -32.18
CA LEU A 224 -3.80 -22.71 -31.26
C LEU A 224 -3.60 -21.20 -31.36
N THR A 225 -3.75 -20.52 -30.23
CA THR A 225 -3.68 -19.06 -30.20
C THR A 225 -2.22 -18.66 -30.38
N VAL A 226 -1.78 -18.33 -31.60
CA VAL A 226 -0.41 -17.86 -31.81
C VAL A 226 -0.26 -16.62 -30.93
N ALA A 227 0.63 -16.70 -29.94
CA ALA A 227 0.90 -15.57 -29.06
C ALA A 227 1.58 -14.49 -29.90
N THR A 228 0.77 -13.64 -30.55
CA THR A 228 1.24 -12.36 -31.03
C THR A 228 1.74 -11.63 -29.80
N THR A 229 2.97 -11.13 -29.88
CA THR A 229 3.81 -10.58 -28.80
C THR A 229 3.26 -9.37 -28.05
N GLU A 230 1.96 -9.11 -28.11
CA GLU A 230 1.28 -8.04 -27.41
C GLU A 230 0.36 -8.67 -26.38
N SER A 231 0.95 -8.99 -25.22
CA SER A 231 0.18 -9.24 -24.02
C SER A 231 -0.74 -8.04 -23.76
N PRO A 232 -2.06 -8.21 -23.62
CA PRO A 232 -2.95 -7.12 -23.20
C PRO A 232 -2.70 -6.69 -21.75
N ILE A 233 -1.91 -7.46 -21.01
CA ILE A 233 -1.41 -7.08 -19.70
C ILE A 233 -0.13 -6.30 -19.97
N PRO A 234 -0.13 -4.96 -19.86
CA PRO A 234 1.11 -4.19 -19.99
C PRO A 234 2.09 -4.83 -19.02
N ASP A 235 3.29 -5.18 -19.51
CA ASP A 235 4.39 -5.77 -18.74
C ASP A 235 4.34 -5.26 -17.31
N ALA A 236 3.67 -6.03 -16.43
CA ALA A 236 3.43 -5.57 -15.08
C ALA A 236 4.84 -5.45 -14.51
N PRO A 237 5.31 -4.24 -14.17
CA PRO A 237 6.70 -4.08 -13.83
C PRO A 237 7.00 -5.02 -12.67
N ARG A 238 7.84 -6.03 -12.94
CA ARG A 238 8.53 -6.90 -11.97
C ARG A 238 9.21 -6.08 -10.85
N VAL A 239 9.27 -4.75 -11.00
CA VAL A 239 9.85 -3.74 -10.12
C VAL A 239 8.86 -3.21 -9.06
N LEU A 240 7.54 -3.42 -9.18
CA LEU A 240 6.54 -2.92 -8.20
C LEU A 240 6.16 -3.94 -7.10
N LEU A 241 6.83 -5.10 -7.04
CA LEU A 241 6.74 -6.03 -5.91
C LEU A 241 7.59 -5.59 -4.69
N ALA A 242 8.36 -4.50 -4.81
CA ALA A 242 9.27 -4.04 -3.77
C ALA A 242 8.70 -2.96 -2.82
N ASN A 243 7.58 -2.33 -3.15
CA ASN A 243 7.16 -1.09 -2.48
C ASN A 243 5.69 -1.08 -2.02
N LEU A 244 5.22 -2.12 -1.32
CA LEU A 244 3.99 -2.04 -0.52
C LEU A 244 4.19 -2.73 0.83
N PRO A 245 3.49 -2.29 1.89
CA PRO A 245 3.80 -2.64 3.27
C PRO A 245 3.36 -4.08 3.54
N GLU A 246 4.23 -5.03 3.25
CA GLU A 246 4.34 -6.25 4.04
C GLU A 246 4.50 -5.83 5.51
N PRO A 247 3.89 -6.54 6.47
CA PRO A 247 4.09 -6.25 7.87
C PRO A 247 5.60 -6.36 8.11
N SER A 248 6.11 -5.32 8.76
CA SER A 248 7.53 -4.97 8.83
C SER A 248 8.47 -6.13 8.45
N ALA A 249 9.29 -5.90 7.42
CA ALA A 249 10.41 -6.76 7.01
C ALA A 249 11.41 -7.12 8.15
N ARG A 250 11.13 -6.69 9.38
CA ARG A 250 11.76 -7.07 10.64
C ARG A 250 11.68 -8.57 10.98
N ALA A 251 10.67 -9.31 10.50
CA ALA A 251 10.54 -10.74 10.84
C ALA A 251 11.53 -11.65 10.10
N ARG A 252 12.02 -11.28 8.91
CA ARG A 252 13.10 -12.02 8.20
C ARG A 252 14.50 -11.56 8.59
N LEU A 253 14.62 -10.42 9.27
CA LEU A 253 15.88 -9.88 9.77
C LEU A 253 16.31 -10.46 11.12
N LYS A 254 15.58 -11.41 11.73
CA LYS A 254 16.02 -12.03 13.01
C LYS A 254 17.17 -13.04 12.90
N SER A 255 17.78 -13.22 11.72
CA SER A 255 19.14 -13.78 11.56
C SER A 255 20.19 -12.71 11.20
N ALA A 256 19.83 -11.44 11.20
CA ALA A 256 20.73 -10.32 11.01
C ALA A 256 20.44 -9.29 12.11
N SER A 257 21.14 -9.46 13.22
CA SER A 257 21.25 -8.47 14.30
C SER A 257 21.43 -7.07 13.72
N GLU A 258 20.48 -6.17 14.00
CA GLU A 258 20.70 -4.96 14.82
C GLU A 258 19.52 -3.95 14.72
N LEU A 259 19.03 -3.58 15.92
CA LEU A 259 18.48 -2.29 16.36
C LEU A 259 17.13 -1.72 15.81
N SER A 260 16.17 -1.61 16.75
CA SER A 260 15.42 -0.40 17.21
C SER A 260 15.19 0.74 16.19
N SER A 261 14.02 1.34 15.93
CA SER A 261 12.67 1.49 16.53
C SER A 261 11.89 2.38 15.51
N ALA A 262 10.80 1.90 14.88
CA ALA A 262 9.40 2.37 15.03
C ALA A 262 9.24 3.91 15.14
N GLN A 263 8.72 4.60 14.11
CA GLN A 263 7.29 4.93 13.86
C GLN A 263 6.69 5.83 14.95
N ASP A 264 5.78 6.78 14.72
CA ASP A 264 5.24 7.54 13.59
C ASP A 264 4.26 8.54 14.26
N THR A 265 3.94 9.65 13.60
CA THR A 265 2.75 10.47 13.92
C THR A 265 1.69 10.21 12.84
N PRO A 266 0.37 10.31 13.13
CA PRO A 266 -0.66 10.16 12.10
C PRO A 266 -1.06 11.52 11.47
N GLU A 267 -1.01 11.52 10.13
CA GLU A 267 -2.09 11.85 9.17
C GLU A 267 -3.08 13.01 9.44
N LEU A 268 -3.19 13.93 8.48
CA LEU A 268 -4.44 14.23 7.73
C LEU A 268 -4.14 15.12 6.51
N ALA A 269 -4.99 14.99 5.48
CA ALA A 269 -4.81 15.54 4.14
C ALA A 269 -5.70 16.76 3.88
N GLU A 270 -5.15 17.78 3.21
CA GLU A 270 -5.92 18.85 2.53
C GLU A 270 -5.30 19.21 1.16
N GLU A 271 -6.20 19.32 0.18
CA GLU A 271 -6.24 20.09 -1.07
C GLU A 271 -5.14 20.05 -2.17
N GLN A 272 -5.67 20.01 -3.40
CA GLN A 272 -4.98 20.05 -4.69
C GLN A 272 -4.44 21.45 -5.01
N GLU A 273 -3.16 21.67 -4.74
CA GLU A 273 -2.33 22.66 -5.45
C GLU A 273 -1.02 21.96 -5.84
N ALA A 274 -0.45 22.24 -7.02
CA ALA A 274 0.82 21.63 -7.41
C ALA A 274 1.88 21.92 -6.33
N PRO A 275 2.40 20.91 -5.61
CA PRO A 275 2.77 21.20 -4.23
C PRO A 275 4.25 21.58 -4.22
N GLY A 276 4.52 22.82 -3.83
CA GLY A 276 5.86 23.24 -3.44
C GLY A 276 6.46 22.32 -2.37
N LEU A 277 7.76 22.42 -2.16
CA LEU A 277 8.49 21.68 -1.13
C LEU A 277 7.83 21.84 0.25
N ILE A 278 7.31 23.02 0.58
CA ILE A 278 6.69 23.29 1.89
C ILE A 278 5.22 22.84 1.90
N ARG A 279 4.86 21.94 2.81
CA ARG A 279 3.46 21.53 3.00
C ARG A 279 2.77 22.41 4.02
N GLU A 280 3.27 22.41 5.25
CA GLU A 280 2.69 23.05 6.44
C GLU A 280 3.82 23.49 7.37
N GLY A 281 3.55 24.46 8.25
CA GLY A 281 4.48 24.93 9.26
C GLY A 281 3.79 25.22 10.58
N ALA A 282 4.43 24.86 11.68
CA ALA A 282 3.92 25.06 13.03
C ALA A 282 5.03 25.52 13.97
N CYS A 283 4.67 26.43 14.87
CA CYS A 283 5.54 26.91 15.93
C CYS A 283 5.07 26.36 17.28
N GLU A 284 5.99 25.92 18.12
CA GLU A 284 5.71 25.37 19.46
C GLU A 284 6.68 25.92 20.51
N GLU A 285 6.20 26.12 21.73
CA GLU A 285 7.03 26.36 22.92
C GLU A 285 7.35 25.02 23.59
N ILE A 286 8.65 24.69 23.68
CA ILE A 286 9.13 23.46 24.32
C ILE A 286 9.98 23.87 25.53
N GLY A 287 9.33 24.03 26.69
CA GLY A 287 9.97 24.54 27.89
C GLY A 287 10.49 25.96 27.69
N ASP A 288 11.81 26.17 27.78
CA ASP A 288 12.47 27.46 27.54
C ASP A 288 12.88 27.71 26.08
N SER A 289 12.68 26.71 25.21
CA SER A 289 13.07 26.76 23.79
C SER A 289 11.87 27.01 22.88
N LEU A 290 12.12 27.66 21.75
CA LEU A 290 11.12 27.85 20.69
C LEU A 290 11.46 26.96 19.51
N ALA A 291 10.46 26.27 18.98
CA ALA A 291 10.62 25.40 17.82
C ALA A 291 9.74 25.89 16.68
N PHE A 292 10.31 26.03 15.49
CA PHE A 292 9.56 26.18 14.26
C PHE A 292 9.82 24.98 13.36
N SER A 293 8.77 24.29 12.97
CA SER A 293 8.85 23.04 12.21
C SER A 293 8.04 23.16 10.93
N ILE A 294 8.65 22.78 9.81
CA ILE A 294 7.99 22.75 8.51
C ILE A 294 8.04 21.35 7.91
N ALA A 295 6.91 20.88 7.39
CA ALA A 295 6.81 19.62 6.67
C ALA A 295 7.26 19.84 5.22
N VAL A 296 8.22 19.03 4.76
CA VAL A 296 8.87 19.20 3.46
C VAL A 296 8.71 17.96 2.57
N ARG A 297 8.76 18.15 1.25
CA ARG A 297 8.67 17.05 0.28
C ARG A 297 10.04 16.54 -0.11
N GLY A 298 10.37 15.34 0.36
CA GLY A 298 11.63 14.67 0.04
C GLY A 298 12.81 15.14 0.91
N PRO A 299 13.97 14.49 0.73
CA PRO A 299 15.14 14.75 1.55
C PRO A 299 15.75 16.12 1.25
N LEU A 300 15.94 16.92 2.31
CA LEU A 300 16.63 18.21 2.27
C LEU A 300 17.94 18.14 3.05
N SER A 301 18.99 18.74 2.50
CA SER A 301 20.24 18.98 3.22
C SER A 301 20.15 20.31 3.97
N ALA A 302 20.13 20.26 5.30
CA ALA A 302 20.14 21.46 6.14
C ALA A 302 21.51 22.17 6.08
N GLY A 303 21.49 23.47 5.82
CA GLY A 303 22.64 24.36 5.87
C GLY A 303 22.92 24.86 7.28
N LYS A 304 24.00 25.62 7.43
CA LYS A 304 24.34 26.27 8.70
C LYS A 304 23.37 27.43 8.97
N VAL A 305 23.13 27.68 10.25
CA VAL A 305 22.40 28.87 10.69
C VAL A 305 23.34 30.07 10.70
N GLU A 306 22.91 31.16 10.10
CA GLU A 306 23.63 32.43 10.03
C GLU A 306 22.87 33.50 10.83
N ARG A 307 23.60 34.34 11.58
CA ARG A 307 23.03 35.44 12.35
C ARG A 307 23.32 36.77 11.66
N THR A 308 22.26 37.52 11.38
CA THR A 308 22.35 38.88 10.86
C THR A 308 21.52 39.81 11.75
N GLY A 309 22.17 40.49 12.69
CA GLY A 309 21.49 41.31 13.70
C GLY A 309 20.60 40.45 14.62
N ASP A 310 19.33 40.84 14.76
CA ASP A 310 18.31 40.11 15.55
C ASP A 310 17.60 39.01 14.74
N THR A 311 18.06 38.74 13.53
CA THR A 311 17.51 37.70 12.64
C THR A 311 18.46 36.52 12.53
N LEU A 312 17.93 35.32 12.71
CA LEU A 312 18.63 34.05 12.45
C LEU A 312 18.03 33.42 11.19
N SER A 313 18.86 33.08 10.22
CA SER A 313 18.40 32.45 8.97
C SER A 313 19.18 31.19 8.64
N ALA A 314 18.53 30.23 8.00
CA ALA A 314 19.15 28.98 7.60
C ALA A 314 18.54 28.49 6.29
N LYS A 315 19.39 27.93 5.42
CA LYS A 315 18.98 27.43 4.11
C LYS A 315 18.97 25.91 4.08
N ALA A 316 18.02 25.32 3.36
CA ALA A 316 17.99 23.89 3.08
C ALA A 316 17.79 23.64 1.59
N ILE A 317 18.53 22.67 1.04
CA ILE A 317 18.60 22.42 -0.40
C ILE A 317 18.03 21.03 -0.71
N SER A 318 17.18 20.93 -1.73
CA SER A 318 16.63 19.65 -2.22
C SER A 318 17.70 18.78 -2.89
N ALA A 319 17.79 17.51 -2.48
CA ALA A 319 18.70 16.54 -3.09
C ALA A 319 18.26 16.08 -4.49
N ASN A 320 16.97 16.19 -4.80
CA ASN A 320 16.41 15.86 -6.12
C ASN A 320 16.17 17.15 -6.89
N GLY A 321 16.70 17.24 -8.12
CA GLY A 321 16.53 18.39 -9.01
C GLY A 321 15.05 18.74 -9.22
N ALA A 322 14.74 20.03 -9.24
CA ALA A 322 13.37 20.53 -9.24
C ALA A 322 12.81 20.65 -10.66
N GLU A 323 12.41 19.53 -11.26
CA GLU A 323 11.51 19.59 -12.41
C GLU A 323 10.09 19.86 -11.88
N ASN A 324 9.61 21.10 -12.01
CA ASN A 324 8.23 21.57 -11.77
C ASN A 324 7.88 22.27 -10.43
N VAL A 325 8.81 22.98 -9.78
CA VAL A 325 8.41 23.97 -8.74
C VAL A 325 8.00 25.28 -9.45
N ARG A 326 6.70 25.60 -9.50
CA ARG A 326 6.17 26.79 -10.20
C ARG A 326 5.72 27.94 -9.29
N LEU A 327 5.64 27.72 -7.97
CA LEU A 327 5.10 28.69 -7.01
C LEU A 327 6.00 28.82 -5.78
N GLN A 328 6.26 30.06 -5.35
CA GLN A 328 6.91 30.35 -4.07
C GLN A 328 5.88 30.18 -2.96
N LYS A 329 5.99 29.11 -2.19
CA LYS A 329 5.15 28.93 -0.99
C LYS A 329 5.85 29.55 0.21
N THR A 330 5.07 30.24 1.03
CA THR A 330 5.54 30.88 2.26
C THR A 330 4.66 30.46 3.43
N VAL A 331 5.29 30.11 4.55
CA VAL A 331 4.59 29.83 5.81
C VAL A 331 5.24 30.66 6.91
N SER A 332 4.43 31.30 7.75
CA SER A 332 4.91 32.06 8.90
C SER A 332 4.10 31.76 10.15
N CYS A 333 4.74 31.86 11.31
CA CYS A 333 4.08 31.82 12.62
C CYS A 333 4.91 32.58 13.66
N SER A 334 4.26 33.05 14.71
CA SER A 334 4.89 33.85 15.76
C SER A 334 4.74 33.19 17.12
N VAL A 335 5.78 33.23 17.95
CA VAL A 335 5.75 32.76 19.34
C VAL A 335 6.45 33.75 20.25
N GLY A 336 5.69 34.34 21.17
CA GLY A 336 6.15 35.48 21.97
C GLY A 336 6.51 36.67 21.07
N ASN A 337 7.75 37.17 21.19
CA ASN A 337 8.28 38.27 20.39
C ASN A 337 9.10 37.81 19.17
N VAL A 338 9.09 36.50 18.87
CA VAL A 338 9.85 35.94 17.74
C VAL A 338 8.89 35.58 16.61
N GLU A 339 9.19 36.07 15.41
CA GLU A 339 8.45 35.75 14.20
C GLU A 339 9.27 34.80 13.33
N PHE A 340 8.71 33.63 13.03
CA PHE A 340 9.30 32.64 12.15
C PHE A 340 8.67 32.69 10.76
N SER A 341 9.49 32.54 9.73
CA SER A 341 9.03 32.39 8.34
C SER A 341 9.87 31.37 7.58
N ALA A 342 9.24 30.66 6.66
CA ALA A 342 9.90 29.79 5.70
C ALA A 342 9.43 30.16 4.29
N VAL A 343 10.39 30.37 3.38
CA VAL A 343 10.13 30.74 1.99
C VAL A 343 10.82 29.75 1.07
N GLU A 344 10.06 29.20 0.13
CA GLU A 344 10.59 28.39 -0.96
C GLU A 344 10.94 29.25 -2.16
N PHE A 345 12.10 29.00 -2.77
CA PHE A 345 12.51 29.67 -4.01
C PHE A 345 13.40 28.77 -4.86
N LEU A 346 13.51 29.11 -6.15
CA LEU A 346 14.38 28.42 -7.09
C LEU A 346 15.68 29.19 -7.28
N ASN A 347 16.81 28.50 -7.13
CA ASN A 347 18.14 29.06 -7.34
C ASN A 347 18.95 28.10 -8.22
N GLY A 348 19.37 28.55 -9.41
CA GLY A 348 20.20 27.74 -10.31
C GLY A 348 19.61 26.40 -10.76
N GLY A 349 18.27 26.24 -10.74
CA GLY A 349 17.60 24.97 -11.07
C GLY A 349 17.44 23.99 -9.89
N GLN A 350 17.92 24.37 -8.71
CA GLN A 350 17.64 23.68 -7.45
C GLN A 350 16.57 24.43 -6.66
N ALA A 351 15.68 23.69 -6.02
CA ALA A 351 14.72 24.27 -5.10
C ALA A 351 15.32 24.35 -3.70
N GLU A 352 15.29 25.56 -3.14
CA GLU A 352 15.82 25.91 -1.82
C GLU A 352 14.70 26.39 -0.91
N ILE A 353 14.86 26.16 0.39
CA ILE A 353 14.02 26.74 1.44
C ILE A 353 14.91 27.60 2.32
N GLU A 354 14.50 28.85 2.55
CA GLU A 354 15.11 29.72 3.55
C GLU A 354 14.16 29.86 4.73
N ILE A 355 14.61 29.49 5.93
CA ILE A 355 13.93 29.73 7.19
C ILE A 355 14.56 30.94 7.87
N ARG A 356 13.71 31.81 8.44
CA ARG A 356 14.13 32.96 9.23
C ARG A 356 13.39 32.99 10.57
N ALA A 357 14.07 33.46 11.60
CA ALA A 357 13.48 33.90 12.86
C ALA A 357 13.91 35.33 13.16
N GLU A 358 12.96 36.25 13.15
CA GLU A 358 13.14 37.66 13.49
C GLU A 358 12.80 37.91 14.96
N GLY A 359 13.54 38.77 15.64
CA GLY A 359 13.35 39.05 17.08
C GLY A 359 13.94 37.97 17.99
N ALA A 360 14.87 37.14 17.49
CA ALA A 360 15.47 36.05 18.24
C ALA A 360 16.38 36.50 19.40
N GLY A 361 16.74 37.78 19.47
CA GLY A 361 17.53 38.36 20.56
C GLY A 361 18.91 37.71 20.68
N THR A 362 19.26 37.16 21.85
CA THR A 362 20.53 36.44 22.11
C THR A 362 20.45 34.92 21.93
N ARG A 363 19.30 34.38 21.53
CA ARG A 363 19.07 32.93 21.44
C ARG A 363 20.00 32.25 20.44
N ASP A 364 20.36 31.00 20.72
CA ASP A 364 21.14 30.15 19.81
C ASP A 364 20.20 29.32 18.94
N ALA A 365 20.53 29.20 17.65
CA ALA A 365 19.71 28.49 16.68
C ALA A 365 20.39 27.25 16.12
N SER A 366 19.61 26.19 15.95
CA SER A 366 20.03 24.99 15.23
C SER A 366 18.96 24.59 14.21
N LEU A 367 19.41 24.23 13.00
CA LEU A 367 18.54 23.70 11.96
C LEU A 367 18.74 22.19 11.87
N ILE A 368 17.65 21.44 12.02
CA ILE A 368 17.64 19.98 12.03
C ILE A 368 16.76 19.50 10.88
N SER A 369 17.32 18.65 10.02
CA SER A 369 16.56 17.91 9.00
C SER A 369 16.21 16.53 9.56
N LEU A 370 14.94 16.15 9.48
CA LEU A 370 14.41 14.86 9.92
C LEU A 370 13.92 14.08 8.70
N ASP A 371 14.61 12.99 8.34
CA ASP A 371 14.31 12.20 7.14
C ASP A 371 12.96 11.44 7.22
N ARG A 372 12.46 11.14 8.42
CA ARG A 372 11.11 10.61 8.66
C ARG A 372 10.56 11.18 9.97
N PRO A 373 9.45 11.96 9.96
CA PRO A 373 8.62 12.34 8.81
C PRO A 373 9.16 13.63 8.14
N ASN A 374 9.93 13.54 7.03
CA ASN A 374 10.44 14.66 6.20
C ASN A 374 10.13 16.08 6.71
N ARG A 375 10.84 16.52 7.75
CA ARG A 375 10.59 17.78 8.46
C ARG A 375 11.88 18.54 8.63
N LEU A 376 11.79 19.86 8.49
CA LEU A 376 12.87 20.77 8.81
C LEU A 376 12.47 21.55 10.07
N VAL A 377 13.29 21.49 11.11
CA VAL A 377 13.00 22.11 12.40
C VAL A 377 14.10 23.10 12.75
N MET A 378 13.73 24.36 12.91
CA MET A 378 14.60 25.37 13.48
C MET A 378 14.28 25.53 14.98
N LEU A 379 15.27 25.19 15.81
CA LEU A 379 15.17 25.30 17.26
C LEU A 379 15.93 26.54 17.72
N LEU A 380 15.27 27.40 18.49
CA LEU A 380 15.88 28.50 19.24
C LEU A 380 15.97 28.13 20.71
N ALA A 381 17.18 27.88 21.19
CA ALA A 381 17.47 27.66 22.60
C ALA A 381 17.79 29.00 23.30
N ARG A 382 17.52 29.06 24.60
CA ARG A 382 17.69 30.27 25.42
C ARG A 382 19.13 30.57 25.77
#